data_AF-A0A4Y2PQL7-F1
#
_entry.id   AF-A0A4Y2PQL7-F1
#
_cell.length_a   1.000
_cell.length_b   1.000
_cell.length_c   1.000
_cell.angle_alpha   90.00
_cell.angle_beta   90.00
_cell.angle_gamma   90.00
#
_symmetry.space_group_name_H-M   'P 1'
#
loop_
_entity.id
_entity.type
_entity.pdbx_description
1 polymer ?
#
loop_
_entity_poly.entity_id
_entity_poly.type
_entity_poly.pdbx_seq_one_letter_code
_entity_poly.pdbx_strand_id
1 'polypeptide(L)'
;MSFEVKNQRQASDRLRTLNSRATESNEQRKRRTHCNALGNQNRIGAEMFDARRNTLQLERVRQGILKASNRLYLKNKALHYDPNLNCPNFPQIFIGSLSSKCTFCGALKFEAEASGLCCSNRKLSLPELPQRQRLQFPLRVAFAITINKGQGQSL
;
A
#
# COMPACT_ATOMS: atom_id res chain seq x y z
N MET A 1 40.11 -30.69 4.13
CA MET A 1 39.45 -30.10 2.94
C MET A 1 39.18 -28.62 3.19
N SER A 2 39.80 -27.72 2.41
CA SER A 2 39.68 -26.26 2.57
C SER A 2 38.24 -25.77 2.33
N PHE A 3 37.84 -24.71 3.04
CA PHE A 3 36.54 -24.03 2.92
C PHE A 3 36.26 -23.57 1.48
N GLU A 4 37.30 -23.11 0.78
CA GLU A 4 37.21 -22.65 -0.61
C GLU A 4 36.82 -23.77 -1.58
N VAL A 5 37.37 -24.96 -1.39
CA VAL A 5 37.05 -26.14 -2.22
C VAL A 5 35.59 -26.55 -2.04
N LYS A 6 35.05 -26.45 -0.80
CA LYS A 6 33.63 -26.71 -0.53
C LYS A 6 32.72 -25.67 -1.20
N ASN A 7 33.08 -24.38 -1.14
CA ASN A 7 32.32 -23.30 -1.76
C ASN A 7 32.30 -23.42 -3.29
N GLN A 8 33.44 -23.70 -3.91
CA GLN A 8 33.54 -23.90 -5.36
C GLN A 8 32.70 -25.08 -5.83
N ARG A 9 32.75 -26.21 -5.10
CA ARG A 9 31.91 -27.38 -5.40
C ARG A 9 30.42 -27.04 -5.29
N GLN A 10 30.02 -26.33 -4.25
CA GLN A 10 28.62 -25.93 -4.06
C GLN A 10 28.14 -24.96 -5.16
N ALA A 11 28.99 -24.04 -5.61
CA ALA A 11 28.68 -23.13 -6.72
C ALA A 11 28.49 -23.89 -8.04
N SER A 12 29.37 -24.85 -8.33
CA SER A 12 29.29 -25.73 -9.51
C SER A 12 28.02 -26.60 -9.48
N ASP A 13 27.68 -27.20 -8.33
CA ASP A 13 26.46 -27.99 -8.16
C ASP A 13 25.18 -27.15 -8.38
N ARG A 14 25.18 -25.89 -7.92
CA ARG A 14 24.07 -24.96 -8.17
C ARG A 14 23.92 -24.64 -9.65
N LEU A 15 25.03 -24.32 -10.34
CA LEU A 15 25.03 -24.03 -11.78
C LEU A 15 24.55 -25.23 -12.60
N ARG A 16 25.02 -26.44 -12.29
CA ARG A 16 24.55 -27.68 -12.93
C ARG A 16 23.04 -27.83 -12.77
N THR A 17 22.53 -27.64 -11.56
CA THR A 17 21.10 -27.76 -11.25
C THR A 17 20.26 -26.73 -12.01
N LEU A 18 20.75 -25.50 -12.15
CA LEU A 18 20.06 -24.45 -12.90
C LEU A 18 19.98 -24.79 -14.38
N ASN A 19 21.10 -25.22 -14.98
CA ASN A 19 21.15 -25.59 -16.40
C ASN A 19 20.23 -26.78 -16.70
N SER A 20 20.23 -27.82 -15.86
CA SER A 20 19.31 -28.96 -16.03
C SER A 20 17.84 -28.57 -15.91
N ARG A 21 17.49 -27.58 -15.06
CA ARG A 21 16.13 -27.06 -14.94
C ARG A 21 15.72 -26.18 -16.12
N ALA A 22 16.67 -25.45 -16.72
CA ALA A 22 16.41 -24.60 -17.87
C ALA A 22 16.01 -25.42 -19.11
N THR A 23 16.59 -26.61 -19.27
CA THR A 23 16.33 -27.52 -20.40
C THR A 23 15.25 -28.57 -20.11
N GLU A 24 14.57 -28.51 -18.97
CA GLU A 24 13.58 -29.53 -18.58
C GLU A 24 12.27 -29.40 -19.38
N SER A 25 11.71 -30.54 -19.81
CA SER A 25 10.37 -30.60 -20.40
C SER A 25 9.28 -30.31 -19.36
N ASN A 26 8.10 -29.87 -19.81
CA ASN A 26 6.96 -29.62 -18.94
C ASN A 26 6.54 -30.85 -18.12
N GLU A 27 6.62 -32.05 -18.70
CA GLU A 27 6.30 -33.29 -17.98
C GLU A 27 7.37 -33.66 -16.93
N GLN A 28 8.64 -33.42 -17.23
CA GLN A 28 9.72 -33.59 -16.25
C GLN A 28 9.58 -32.60 -15.09
N ARG A 29 9.19 -31.35 -15.40
CA ARG A 29 8.89 -30.33 -14.39
C ARG A 29 7.73 -30.74 -13.48
N LYS A 30 6.62 -31.24 -14.04
CA LYS A 30 5.48 -31.72 -13.26
C LYS A 30 5.87 -32.88 -12.34
N ARG A 31 6.58 -33.89 -12.86
CA ARG A 31 7.09 -35.02 -12.08
C ARG A 31 8.01 -34.55 -10.96
N ARG A 32 8.94 -33.64 -11.22
CA ARG A 32 9.83 -33.05 -10.21
C ARG A 32 9.06 -32.32 -9.12
N THR A 33 8.08 -31.49 -9.48
CA THR A 33 7.23 -30.77 -8.51
C THR A 33 6.43 -31.75 -7.67
N HIS A 34 5.85 -32.79 -8.27
CA HIS A 34 5.13 -33.83 -7.56
C HIS A 34 6.02 -34.60 -6.57
N CYS A 35 7.22 -35.03 -7.00
CA CYS A 35 8.19 -35.68 -6.11
C CYS A 35 8.67 -34.76 -4.98
N ASN A 36 8.89 -33.47 -5.27
CA ASN A 36 9.25 -32.48 -4.25
C ASN A 36 8.12 -32.27 -3.23
N ALA A 37 6.87 -32.22 -3.69
CA ALA A 37 5.69 -32.09 -2.82
C ALA A 37 5.55 -33.31 -1.89
N LEU A 38 5.69 -34.52 -2.44
CA LEU A 38 5.63 -35.77 -1.67
C LEU A 38 6.77 -35.86 -0.65
N GLY A 39 8.00 -35.49 -1.05
CA GLY A 39 9.14 -35.44 -0.13
C GLY A 39 8.94 -34.43 1.00
N ASN A 40 8.37 -33.26 0.70
CA ASN A 40 8.03 -32.27 1.72
C ASN A 40 6.92 -32.76 2.67
N GLN A 41 5.90 -33.44 2.15
CA GLN A 41 4.83 -34.03 2.95
C GLN A 41 5.37 -35.09 3.92
N ASN A 42 6.25 -35.97 3.45
CA ASN A 42 6.90 -36.98 4.28
C ASN A 42 7.80 -36.36 5.35
N ARG A 43 8.53 -35.29 5.00
CA ARG A 43 9.35 -34.53 5.97
C ARG A 43 8.49 -33.91 7.06
N ILE A 44 7.37 -33.27 6.70
CA ILE A 44 6.43 -32.67 7.65
C ILE A 44 5.78 -33.75 8.54
N GLY A 45 5.44 -34.92 7.97
CA GLY A 45 4.90 -36.04 8.73
C GLY A 45 5.90 -36.65 9.73
N ALA A 46 7.20 -36.54 9.44
CA ALA A 46 8.29 -37.00 10.31
C ALA A 46 8.83 -35.91 11.27
N GLU A 47 8.33 -34.67 11.20
CA GLU A 47 8.79 -33.58 12.07
C GLU A 47 8.29 -33.77 13.51
N MET A 48 9.22 -33.82 14.48
CA MET A 48 8.92 -33.80 15.90
C MET A 48 8.22 -32.49 16.31
N PHE A 49 7.42 -32.55 17.39
CA PHE A 49 6.60 -31.43 17.89
C PHE A 49 7.39 -30.11 18.06
N ASP A 50 8.62 -30.15 18.55
CA ASP A 50 9.45 -28.96 18.76
C ASP A 50 10.02 -28.36 17.46
N ALA A 51 10.31 -29.20 16.45
CA ALA A 51 10.71 -28.72 15.12
C ALA A 51 9.54 -27.98 14.44
N ARG A 52 8.32 -28.52 14.55
CA ARG A 52 7.09 -27.89 14.04
C ARG A 52 6.78 -26.58 14.75
N ARG A 53 7.00 -26.49 16.07
CA ARG A 53 6.84 -25.24 16.82
C ARG A 53 7.82 -24.18 16.32
N ASN A 54 9.09 -24.52 16.11
CA ASN A 54 10.12 -23.60 15.64
C ASN A 54 9.90 -23.12 14.20
N THR A 55 9.44 -23.98 13.28
CA THR A 55 9.10 -23.56 11.91
C THR A 55 7.91 -22.60 11.89
N LEU A 56 6.85 -22.90 12.65
CA LEU A 56 5.68 -22.01 12.79
C LEU A 56 6.03 -20.68 13.47
N GLN A 57 6.98 -20.66 14.42
CA GLN A 57 7.49 -19.43 15.02
C GLN A 57 8.29 -18.62 13.97
N LEU A 58 9.18 -19.26 13.21
CA LEU A 58 9.98 -18.60 12.18
C LEU A 58 9.11 -18.04 11.03
N GLU A 59 8.07 -18.76 10.61
CA GLU A 59 7.10 -18.26 9.62
C GLU A 59 6.30 -17.06 10.15
N ARG A 60 5.88 -17.09 11.42
CA ARG A 60 5.26 -15.93 12.08
C ARG A 60 6.20 -14.73 12.14
N VAL A 61 7.48 -14.93 12.44
CA VAL A 61 8.48 -13.86 12.41
C VAL A 61 8.64 -13.31 11.00
N ARG A 62 8.75 -14.16 9.96
CA ARG A 62 8.86 -13.72 8.56
C ARG A 62 7.64 -12.93 8.09
N GLN A 63 6.42 -13.40 8.40
CA GLN A 63 5.19 -12.67 8.12
C GLN A 63 5.11 -11.36 8.91
N GLY A 64 5.58 -11.36 10.16
CA GLY A 64 5.68 -10.15 10.99
C GLY A 64 6.66 -9.13 10.43
N ILE A 65 7.81 -9.56 9.90
CA ILE A 65 8.79 -8.70 9.23
C ILE A 65 8.18 -8.05 7.98
N LEU A 66 7.49 -8.80 7.12
CA LEU A 66 6.84 -8.25 5.92
C LEU A 66 5.76 -7.20 6.25
N LYS A 67 4.98 -7.44 7.31
CA LYS A 67 3.99 -6.46 7.80
C LYS A 67 4.65 -5.23 8.43
N ALA A 68 5.76 -5.41 9.16
CA ALA A 68 6.54 -4.32 9.75
C ALA A 68 7.27 -3.47 8.68
N SER A 69 7.75 -4.09 7.59
CA SER A 69 8.42 -3.41 6.48
C SER A 69 7.51 -2.40 5.78
N ASN A 70 6.22 -2.69 5.61
CA ASN A 70 5.27 -1.72 5.05
C ASN A 70 4.98 -0.55 6.01
N ARG A 71 4.93 -0.80 7.33
CA ARG A 71 4.77 0.27 8.33
C ARG A 71 5.98 1.22 8.34
N LEU A 72 7.18 0.70 8.08
CA LEU A 72 8.39 1.51 7.95
C LEU A 72 8.38 2.38 6.69
N TYR A 73 7.85 1.87 5.57
CA TYR A 73 7.84 2.56 4.27
C TYR A 73 6.96 3.82 4.25
N LEU A 74 5.87 3.88 5.02
CA LEU A 74 4.97 5.04 5.08
C LEU A 74 5.32 6.03 6.20
N LYS A 75 6.33 5.73 7.03
CA LYS A 75 6.70 6.56 8.17
C LYS A 75 7.13 7.95 7.70
N ASN A 76 6.48 9.00 8.22
CA ASN A 76 6.73 10.41 7.91
C ASN A 76 6.54 10.82 6.44
N LYS A 77 6.04 9.95 5.55
CA LYS A 77 5.79 10.32 4.15
C LYS A 77 4.77 11.44 3.99
N ALA A 78 3.85 11.61 4.95
CA ALA A 78 2.90 12.73 4.94
C ALA A 78 3.59 14.11 5.06
N LEU A 79 4.78 14.18 5.67
CA LEU A 79 5.54 15.44 5.79
C LEU A 79 6.24 15.83 4.49
N HIS A 80 6.47 14.85 3.61
CA HIS A 80 7.09 15.02 2.30
C HIS A 80 6.08 14.66 1.23
N TYR A 81 5.17 15.59 0.94
CA TYR A 81 4.18 15.39 -0.12
C TYR A 81 4.88 15.17 -1.48
N ASP A 82 4.65 14.01 -2.07
CA ASP A 82 5.08 13.67 -3.43
C ASP A 82 3.83 13.50 -4.30
N PRO A 83 3.57 14.41 -5.27
CA PRO A 83 2.43 14.32 -6.18
C PRO A 83 2.42 13.04 -7.04
N ASN A 84 3.58 12.40 -7.24
CA ASN A 84 3.70 11.17 -8.02
C ASN A 84 3.46 9.91 -7.19
N LEU A 85 3.30 10.05 -5.87
CA LEU A 85 2.97 8.94 -5.00
C LEU A 85 1.56 8.44 -5.34
N ASN A 86 1.48 7.23 -5.90
CA ASN A 86 0.20 6.60 -6.19
C ASN A 86 -0.47 6.10 -4.89
N CYS A 87 -1.08 7.02 -4.16
CA CYS A 87 -1.74 6.75 -2.88
C CYS A 87 -2.80 5.62 -2.93
N PRO A 88 -3.63 5.50 -3.98
CA PRO A 88 -4.57 4.39 -4.14
C PRO A 88 -3.96 2.97 -4.05
N ASN A 89 -2.68 2.80 -4.38
CA ASN A 89 -2.01 1.50 -4.33
C ASN A 89 -1.63 1.03 -2.92
N PHE A 90 -1.89 1.85 -1.89
CA PHE A 90 -1.59 1.51 -0.50
C PHE A 90 -2.90 1.31 0.27
N PRO A 91 -3.37 0.06 0.45
CA PRO A 91 -4.60 -0.22 1.20
C PRO A 91 -4.61 0.36 2.61
N GLN A 92 -3.43 0.59 3.19
CA GLN A 92 -3.23 1.14 4.54
C GLN A 92 -3.53 2.64 4.66
N ILE A 93 -3.57 3.39 3.56
CA ILE A 93 -3.88 4.84 3.57
C ILE A 93 -5.25 5.14 2.94
N PHE A 94 -6.00 4.11 2.57
CA PHE A 94 -7.34 4.28 2.02
C PHE A 94 -8.34 4.62 3.13
N ILE A 95 -8.76 5.88 3.18
CA ILE A 95 -9.70 6.41 4.20
C ILE A 95 -11.18 6.17 3.79
N GLY A 96 -11.43 5.77 2.54
CA GLY A 96 -12.76 5.49 2.00
C GLY A 96 -13.41 6.68 1.28
N SER A 97 -14.70 6.56 0.98
CA SER A 97 -15.50 7.59 0.31
C SER A 97 -16.06 8.61 1.32
N LEU A 98 -16.24 9.87 0.90
CA LEU A 98 -16.87 10.94 1.69
C LEU A 98 -18.40 10.82 1.67
N SER A 99 -18.94 9.67 2.06
CA SER A 99 -20.36 9.31 1.96
C SER A 99 -21.05 9.17 3.31
N SER A 100 -20.29 8.93 4.36
CA SER A 100 -20.82 8.73 5.71
C SER A 100 -21.27 10.06 6.33
N LYS A 101 -22.35 10.06 7.09
CA LYS A 101 -22.80 11.24 7.85
C LYS A 101 -22.30 11.18 9.29
N CYS A 102 -21.80 12.30 9.80
CA CYS A 102 -21.45 12.43 11.21
C CYS A 102 -22.72 12.49 12.07
N THR A 103 -22.79 11.68 13.13
CA THR A 103 -23.93 11.65 14.07
C THR A 103 -24.04 12.89 14.94
N PHE A 104 -22.93 13.62 15.13
CA PHE A 104 -22.89 14.77 16.02
C PHE A 104 -23.32 16.08 15.34
N CYS A 105 -22.85 16.32 14.11
CA CYS A 105 -23.04 17.56 13.37
C CYS A 105 -23.70 17.39 11.99
N GLY A 106 -23.97 16.16 11.53
CA GLY A 106 -24.60 15.90 10.24
C GLY A 106 -23.71 16.09 9.00
N ALA A 107 -22.46 16.56 9.16
CA ALA A 107 -21.53 16.73 8.05
C ALA A 107 -21.15 15.41 7.39
N LEU A 108 -20.82 15.44 6.09
CA LEU A 108 -20.25 14.29 5.40
C LEU A 108 -18.82 14.04 5.90
N LYS A 109 -18.50 12.77 6.12
CA LYS A 109 -17.23 12.25 6.62
C LYS A 109 -16.78 11.06 5.80
N PHE A 110 -15.51 10.71 5.90
CA PHE A 110 -15.03 9.48 5.25
C PHE A 110 -15.50 8.23 6.01
N GLU A 111 -15.66 7.12 5.30
CA GLU A 111 -16.06 5.83 5.89
C GLU A 111 -15.15 5.39 7.05
N ALA A 112 -13.82 5.53 6.91
CA ALA A 112 -12.86 5.19 7.96
C ALA A 112 -12.52 6.38 8.90
N GLU A 113 -13.23 7.51 8.79
CA GLU A 113 -13.01 8.66 9.68
C GLU A 113 -13.54 8.38 11.09
N ALA A 114 -12.66 8.60 12.07
CA ALA A 114 -13.02 8.51 13.48
C ALA A 114 -14.20 9.44 13.81
N SER A 115 -15.18 8.92 14.53
CA SER A 115 -16.36 9.71 14.93
C SER A 115 -15.94 10.95 15.70
N GLY A 116 -16.52 12.09 15.32
CA GLY A 116 -16.25 13.37 15.98
C GLY A 116 -14.98 14.07 15.53
N LEU A 117 -14.16 13.52 14.62
CA LEU A 117 -12.98 14.22 14.08
C LEU A 117 -13.37 15.52 13.36
N CYS A 118 -14.46 15.49 12.59
CA CYS A 118 -15.00 16.66 11.89
C CYS A 118 -15.58 17.78 12.80
N CYS A 119 -16.01 17.47 14.03
CA CYS A 119 -16.73 18.44 14.89
C CYS A 119 -16.21 18.52 16.33
N SER A 120 -15.09 17.85 16.61
CA SER A 120 -14.55 17.66 17.96
C SER A 120 -15.60 17.21 18.97
N ASN A 121 -16.44 16.22 18.61
CA ASN A 121 -17.61 15.77 19.38
C ASN A 121 -18.60 16.90 19.73
N ARG A 122 -19.15 17.58 18.71
CA ARG A 122 -20.13 18.68 18.83
C ARG A 122 -19.59 19.98 19.46
N LYS A 123 -18.28 20.10 19.70
CA LYS A 123 -17.68 21.34 20.21
C LYS A 123 -17.60 22.44 19.15
N LEU A 124 -17.58 22.07 17.87
CA LEU A 124 -17.66 23.01 16.75
C LEU A 124 -19.10 23.10 16.26
N SER A 125 -19.77 24.19 16.62
CA SER A 125 -21.03 24.62 16.00
C SER A 125 -20.70 25.67 14.95
N LEU A 126 -20.69 25.26 13.68
CA LEU A 126 -20.60 26.20 12.57
C LEU A 126 -21.99 26.81 12.37
N PRO A 127 -22.13 28.16 12.42
CA PRO A 127 -23.38 28.79 12.01
C PRO A 127 -23.69 28.36 10.57
N GLU A 128 -24.97 28.13 10.25
CA GLU A 128 -25.36 27.91 8.86
C GLU A 128 -24.91 29.13 8.05
N LEU A 129 -23.92 28.92 7.19
CA LEU A 129 -23.50 29.97 6.28
C LEU A 129 -24.70 30.28 5.39
N PRO A 130 -25.08 31.56 5.23
CA PRO A 130 -26.13 31.90 4.29
C PRO A 130 -25.75 31.28 2.95
N GLN A 131 -26.66 30.49 2.38
CA GLN A 131 -26.44 29.86 1.08
C GLN A 131 -25.96 30.96 0.13
N ARG A 132 -24.69 30.87 -0.29
CA ARG A 132 -24.19 31.73 -1.33
C ARG A 132 -24.95 31.32 -2.57
N GLN A 133 -26.04 32.03 -2.84
CA GLN A 133 -26.64 32.04 -4.16
C GLN A 133 -25.48 32.33 -5.10
N ARG A 134 -25.17 31.38 -5.98
CA ARG A 134 -24.27 31.64 -7.08
C ARG A 134 -24.92 32.78 -7.85
N LEU A 135 -24.51 34.01 -7.55
CA LEU A 135 -24.69 35.13 -8.43
C LEU A 135 -23.84 34.78 -9.63
N GLN A 136 -24.45 34.06 -10.59
CA GLN A 136 -23.92 33.89 -11.92
C GLN A 136 -23.89 35.30 -12.48
N PHE A 137 -22.81 36.05 -12.22
CA PHE A 137 -22.64 37.35 -12.83
C PHE A 137 -22.72 37.10 -14.34
N PRO A 138 -23.62 37.80 -15.06
CA PRO A 138 -23.72 37.62 -16.49
C PRO A 138 -22.33 37.86 -17.08
N LEU A 139 -21.86 36.94 -17.93
CA LEU A 139 -20.52 36.93 -18.54
C LEU A 139 -20.11 38.29 -19.16
N ARG A 140 -21.10 39.14 -19.47
CA ARG A 140 -20.92 40.51 -19.95
C ARG A 140 -20.23 41.45 -18.95
N VAL A 141 -20.44 41.28 -17.65
CA VAL A 141 -19.80 42.15 -16.62
C VAL A 141 -18.31 41.80 -16.45
N ALA A 142 -17.95 40.52 -16.61
CA ALA A 142 -16.57 40.08 -16.50
C ALA A 142 -15.67 40.61 -17.63
N PHE A 143 -16.21 40.79 -18.85
CA PHE A 143 -15.46 41.34 -19.99
C PHE A 143 -15.11 42.83 -19.84
N ALA A 144 -15.91 43.63 -19.13
CA ALA A 144 -15.63 45.05 -18.95
C ALA A 144 -14.45 45.33 -18.00
N ILE A 145 -14.20 44.41 -17.04
CA ILE A 145 -13.13 44.55 -16.04
C ILE A 145 -11.76 44.21 -16.64
N THR A 146 -11.69 43.32 -17.62
CA THR A 146 -10.44 42.94 -18.30
C THR A 146 -9.97 43.95 -19.35
N ILE A 147 -10.84 44.79 -19.90
CA ILE A 147 -10.46 45.80 -20.90
C ILE A 147 -9.73 46.99 -20.26
N ASN A 148 -10.07 47.37 -19.02
CA ASN A 148 -9.49 48.55 -18.36
C ASN A 148 -8.04 48.38 -17.87
N LYS A 149 -7.45 47.18 -17.98
CA LYS A 149 -6.00 46.98 -17.71
C LYS A 149 -5.11 47.00 -18.96
N GLY A 150 -5.70 47.07 -20.16
CA GLY A 150 -4.96 47.04 -21.43
C GLY A 150 -4.74 48.41 -22.07
N GLN A 151 -5.40 49.48 -21.60
CA GLN A 151 -5.21 50.82 -22.13
C GLN A 151 -4.70 51.73 -21.02
N GLY A 152 -3.41 52.07 -21.11
CA GLY A 152 -2.81 53.09 -20.26
C GLY A 152 -3.56 54.40 -20.41
N GLN A 153 -4.32 54.77 -19.38
CA GLN A 153 -4.77 56.14 -19.19
C GLN A 153 -3.86 56.76 -18.15
N SER A 154 -2.97 57.63 -18.63
CA SER A 154 -2.29 58.66 -17.86
C SER A 154 -3.32 59.64 -17.29
N LEU A 155 -3.21 59.95 -16.00
CA LEU A 155 -3.62 61.23 -15.44
C LEU A 155 -2.37 62.10 -15.31
#